data_AF-X1NCM3-F1
#
_entry.id   AF-X1NCM3-F1
#
_cell.length_a   1.000
_cell.length_b   1.000
_cell.length_c   1.000
_cell.angle_alpha   90.00
_cell.angle_beta   90.00
_cell.angle_gamma   90.00
#
_symmetry.space_group_name_H-M   'P 1'
#
loop_
_entity.id
_entity.type
_entity.pdbx_description
1 polymer ?
#
loop_
_entity_poly.entity_id
_entity_poly.type
_entity_poly.pdbx_seq_one_letter_code
_entity_poly.pdbx_strand_id
1 'polypeptide(L)'
;MKAGCTVILESTVYPGVTEEVMKPILEESGLQCGEDFKIAYSPERINPGDKEHSIDKITKVVAGMDEEATELVSKLYHQIVPDIFIAKDIRTAEAAKVIENVQRDLNIALMNELSIIFEKMGLSTK
;
A
#
# COMPACT_ATOMS: atom_id res chain seq x y z
N MET A 1 2.38 3.62 -23.57
CA MET A 1 3.47 3.85 -22.58
C MET A 1 4.66 4.47 -23.31
N LYS A 2 5.50 5.28 -22.66
CA LYS A 2 6.72 5.85 -23.26
C LYS A 2 7.95 5.22 -22.59
N ALA A 3 9.01 4.96 -23.35
CA ALA A 3 10.27 4.52 -22.77
C ALA A 3 10.81 5.55 -21.76
N GLY A 4 11.45 5.07 -20.70
CA GLY A 4 11.94 5.83 -19.55
C GLY A 4 10.89 6.13 -18.48
N CYS A 5 9.65 5.64 -18.59
CA CYS A 5 8.64 5.90 -17.56
C CYS A 5 8.76 4.95 -16.35
N THR A 6 8.25 5.39 -15.19
CA THR A 6 8.02 4.53 -14.02
C THR A 6 6.53 4.42 -13.76
N VAL A 7 6.02 3.20 -13.64
CA VAL A 7 4.61 2.90 -13.36
C VAL A 7 4.48 2.55 -11.88
N ILE A 8 3.63 3.28 -11.16
CA ILE A 8 3.39 3.08 -9.73
C ILE A 8 1.98 2.53 -9.55
N LEU A 9 1.85 1.37 -8.91
CA LEU A 9 0.56 0.82 -8.53
C LEU A 9 0.20 1.25 -7.11
N GLU A 10 -0.93 1.94 -6.95
CA GLU A 10 -1.43 2.40 -5.64
C GLU A 10 -2.62 1.61 -5.11
N SER A 11 -3.29 0.87 -5.98
CA SER A 11 -4.44 0.03 -5.62
C SER A 11 -4.05 -1.04 -4.60
N THR A 12 -4.98 -1.36 -3.69
CA THR A 12 -4.79 -2.51 -2.80
C THR A 12 -4.87 -3.79 -3.62
N VAL A 13 -3.86 -4.63 -3.49
CA VAL A 13 -3.70 -5.88 -4.24
C VAL A 13 -3.13 -6.96 -3.34
N TYR A 14 -3.25 -8.22 -3.75
CA TYR A 14 -2.57 -9.32 -3.06
C TYR A 14 -1.08 -9.33 -3.41
N PRO A 15 -0.23 -9.92 -2.55
CA PRO A 15 1.21 -10.01 -2.81
C PRO A 15 1.50 -10.73 -4.12
N GLY A 16 2.26 -10.09 -5.00
CA GLY A 16 2.65 -10.59 -6.32
C GLY A 16 1.99 -9.87 -7.48
N VAL A 17 0.92 -9.08 -7.29
CA VAL A 17 0.19 -8.48 -8.43
C VAL A 17 1.06 -7.55 -9.26
N THR A 18 1.87 -6.70 -8.64
CA THR A 18 2.71 -5.73 -9.36
C THR A 18 3.73 -6.44 -10.27
N GLU A 19 4.35 -7.53 -9.80
CA GLU A 19 5.42 -8.23 -10.52
C GLU A 19 4.92 -9.37 -11.43
N GLU A 20 3.90 -10.11 -10.98
CA GLU A 20 3.44 -11.34 -11.63
C GLU A 20 2.24 -11.12 -12.56
N VAL A 21 1.52 -9.98 -12.41
CA VAL A 21 0.32 -9.68 -13.21
C VAL A 21 0.49 -8.37 -13.99
N MET A 22 0.77 -7.27 -13.30
CA MET A 22 0.87 -5.95 -13.93
C MET A 22 2.05 -5.86 -14.89
N LYS A 23 3.25 -6.31 -14.47
CA LYS A 23 4.44 -6.30 -15.32
C LYS A 23 4.21 -7.01 -16.67
N PRO A 24 3.75 -8.28 -16.73
CA PRO A 24 3.49 -8.95 -18.00
C PRO A 24 2.52 -8.18 -18.91
N ILE A 25 1.45 -7.61 -18.35
CA ILE A 25 0.47 -6.82 -19.11
C ILE A 25 1.11 -5.56 -19.70
N LEU A 26 2.02 -4.90 -18.96
CA LEU A 26 2.74 -3.73 -19.47
C LEU A 26 3.75 -4.11 -20.57
N GLU A 27 4.36 -5.29 -20.48
CA GLU A 27 5.32 -5.80 -21.47
C GLU A 27 4.65 -6.19 -22.81
N GLU A 28 3.32 -6.41 -22.85
CA GLU A 28 2.56 -6.56 -24.10
C GLU A 28 2.65 -5.33 -25.03
N SER A 29 3.08 -4.18 -24.49
CA SER A 29 3.37 -2.98 -25.29
C SER A 29 4.61 -3.10 -26.18
N GLY A 30 5.42 -4.15 -26.01
CA GLY A 30 6.71 -4.35 -26.68
C GLY A 30 7.89 -3.64 -25.99
N LEU A 31 7.65 -2.99 -24.84
CA LEU A 31 8.69 -2.44 -23.97
C LEU A 31 9.08 -3.47 -22.89
N GLN A 32 10.34 -3.45 -22.46
CA GLN A 32 10.86 -4.39 -21.45
C GLN A 32 11.00 -3.74 -20.07
N CYS A 33 10.46 -4.39 -19.04
CA CYS A 33 10.57 -3.90 -17.66
C CYS A 33 12.02 -4.02 -17.16
N GLY A 34 12.54 -2.95 -16.55
CA GLY A 34 13.93 -2.82 -16.10
C GLY A 34 14.85 -2.16 -17.13
N GLU A 35 14.48 -2.19 -18.42
CA GLU A 35 15.26 -1.55 -19.50
C GLU A 35 14.53 -0.31 -20.05
N ASP A 36 13.29 -0.48 -20.49
CA ASP A 36 12.49 0.58 -21.12
C ASP A 36 11.55 1.27 -20.13
N PHE A 37 11.16 0.61 -19.05
CA PHE A 37 10.32 1.21 -18.02
C PHE A 37 10.56 0.51 -16.68
N LYS A 38 10.19 1.18 -15.58
CA LYS A 38 10.28 0.62 -14.23
C LYS A 38 8.92 0.50 -13.57
N ILE A 39 8.83 -0.37 -12.57
CA ILE A 39 7.62 -0.55 -11.76
C ILE A 39 7.91 -0.31 -10.28
N ALA A 40 6.90 0.15 -9.58
CA ALA A 40 6.91 0.37 -8.14
C ALA A 40 5.51 0.18 -7.56
N TYR A 41 5.46 0.03 -6.24
CA TYR A 41 4.23 -0.07 -5.47
C TYR A 41 4.23 0.95 -4.34
N SER A 42 3.10 1.63 -4.15
CA SER A 42 2.90 2.56 -3.04
C SER A 42 1.43 2.61 -2.66
N PRO A 43 0.99 1.82 -1.66
CA PRO A 43 -0.43 1.69 -1.36
C PRO A 43 -1.00 3.01 -0.86
N GLU A 44 -2.26 3.27 -1.22
CA GLU A 44 -2.96 4.44 -0.71
C GLU A 44 -3.26 4.30 0.80
N ARG A 45 -3.06 5.41 1.54
CA ARG A 45 -3.20 5.47 3.01
C ARG A 45 -4.03 6.65 3.51
N ILE A 46 -4.82 7.28 2.63
CA ILE A 46 -5.66 8.43 2.99
C ILE A 46 -7.07 7.94 3.33
N ASN A 47 -7.57 8.33 4.51
CA ASN A 47 -8.95 8.13 4.91
C ASN A 47 -9.75 9.43 4.68
N PRO A 48 -10.77 9.44 3.80
CA PRO A 48 -11.63 10.61 3.61
C PRO A 48 -12.32 10.98 4.94
N GLY A 49 -12.08 12.20 5.42
CA GLY A 49 -12.67 12.71 6.67
C GLY A 49 -11.83 12.50 7.93
N ASP A 50 -10.69 11.82 7.84
CA ASP A 50 -9.74 11.72 8.94
C ASP A 50 -8.87 12.98 8.99
N LYS A 51 -9.15 13.86 9.96
CA LYS A 51 -8.41 15.11 10.17
C LYS A 51 -7.10 14.92 10.95
N GLU A 52 -6.94 13.77 11.60
CA GLU A 52 -5.74 13.46 12.38
C GLU A 52 -4.65 12.88 11.47
N HIS A 53 -5.02 12.01 10.53
CA HIS A 53 -4.12 11.37 9.56
C HIS A 53 -4.27 11.96 8.16
N SER A 54 -4.09 13.28 8.06
CA SER A 54 -4.08 13.99 6.78
C SER A 54 -2.79 13.71 5.98
N ILE A 55 -2.81 14.00 4.67
CA ILE A 55 -1.70 13.69 3.76
C ILE A 55 -0.35 14.26 4.24
N ASP A 56 -0.38 15.41 4.90
CA ASP A 56 0.77 16.11 5.49
C ASP A 56 1.28 15.49 6.80
N LYS A 57 0.69 14.37 7.27
CA LYS A 57 1.03 13.70 8.54
C LYS A 57 1.22 12.19 8.42
N ILE A 58 0.82 11.59 7.29
CA ILE A 58 0.98 10.15 7.10
C ILE A 58 2.39 9.78 6.69
N THR A 59 2.82 8.60 7.10
CA THR A 59 3.96 7.91 6.48
C THR A 59 3.46 7.11 5.28
N LYS A 60 4.00 7.37 4.09
CA LYS A 60 3.68 6.58 2.88
C LYS A 60 4.68 5.44 2.72
N VAL A 61 4.20 4.27 2.31
CA VAL A 61 5.05 3.09 2.05
C VAL A 61 5.45 3.11 0.58
N VAL A 62 6.73 2.88 0.29
CA VAL A 62 7.26 2.84 -1.09
C VAL A 62 8.15 1.61 -1.26
N ALA A 63 7.99 0.93 -2.39
CA ALA A 63 8.93 -0.07 -2.88
C ALA A 63 9.03 -0.02 -4.41
N GLY A 64 10.24 0.12 -4.94
CA GLY A 64 10.51 -0.04 -6.37
C GLY A 64 11.01 -1.44 -6.70
N MET A 65 11.04 -1.78 -7.98
CA MET A 65 11.65 -3.03 -8.47
C MET A 65 13.18 -3.07 -8.27
N ASP A 66 13.80 -1.89 -8.16
CA ASP A 66 15.21 -1.67 -7.89
C ASP A 66 15.41 -0.40 -7.05
N GLU A 67 16.67 -0.13 -6.65
CA GLU A 67 17.04 1.02 -5.82
C GLU A 67 16.72 2.35 -6.52
N GLU A 68 16.98 2.45 -7.82
CA GLU A 68 16.73 3.67 -8.60
C GLU A 68 15.23 4.01 -8.68
N ALA A 69 14.38 3.02 -8.96
CA ALA A 69 12.93 3.18 -8.93
C ALA A 69 12.43 3.56 -7.54
N THR A 70 12.98 2.93 -6.50
CA THR A 70 12.64 3.23 -5.10
C THR A 70 12.97 4.67 -4.74
N GLU A 71 14.17 5.13 -5.09
CA GLU A 71 14.59 6.52 -4.86
C GLU A 71 13.72 7.52 -5.63
N LEU A 72 13.46 7.25 -6.92
CA LEU A 72 12.65 8.13 -7.76
C LEU A 72 11.25 8.31 -7.19
N VAL A 73 10.61 7.19 -6.82
CA VAL A 73 9.25 7.18 -6.26
C VAL A 73 9.22 7.78 -4.86
N SER A 74 10.23 7.52 -4.03
CA SER A 74 10.36 8.16 -2.72
C SER A 74 10.49 9.68 -2.84
N LYS A 75 11.33 10.18 -3.75
CA LYS A 75 11.48 11.62 -4.04
C LYS A 75 10.18 12.24 -4.55
N LEU A 76 9.43 11.51 -5.40
CA LEU A 76 8.13 11.95 -5.89
C LEU A 76 7.14 12.16 -4.73
N TYR A 77 6.97 11.15 -3.86
CA TYR A 77 6.00 11.25 -2.78
C TYR A 77 6.44 12.19 -1.64
N HIS A 78 7.75 12.37 -1.42
CA HIS A 78 8.27 13.37 -0.48
C HIS A 78 7.84 14.81 -0.81
N GLN A 79 7.35 15.09 -2.03
CA GLN A 79 6.80 16.40 -2.37
C GLN A 79 5.45 16.69 -1.69
N ILE A 80 4.75 15.65 -1.22
CA ILE A 80 3.38 15.76 -0.69
C ILE A 80 3.19 15.12 0.69
N VAL A 81 4.09 14.24 1.14
CA VAL A 81 4.08 13.66 2.49
C VAL A 81 5.40 13.94 3.21
N PRO A 82 5.39 14.09 4.55
CA PRO A 82 6.60 14.39 5.32
C PRO A 82 7.50 13.17 5.54
N ASP A 83 6.96 11.95 5.44
CA ASP A 83 7.65 10.73 5.83
C ASP A 83 7.38 9.57 4.85
N ILE A 84 8.43 8.82 4.52
CA ILE A 84 8.40 7.67 3.63
C ILE A 84 9.05 6.48 4.31
N PHE A 85 8.30 5.39 4.42
CA PHE A 85 8.83 4.09 4.79
C PHE A 85 9.19 3.30 3.52
N ILE A 86 10.49 3.05 3.32
CA ILE A 86 10.96 2.19 2.23
C ILE A 86 10.83 0.73 2.66
N ALA A 87 9.96 -0.01 1.99
CA ALA A 87 9.82 -1.44 2.23
C ALA A 87 10.93 -2.22 1.52
N LYS A 88 11.21 -3.43 2.01
CA LYS A 88 12.28 -4.30 1.51
C LYS A 88 12.15 -4.60 0.01
N ASP A 89 10.93 -4.88 -0.44
CA ASP A 89 10.58 -5.22 -1.80
C ASP A 89 9.08 -4.96 -2.04
N ILE A 90 8.67 -4.96 -3.31
CA ILE A 90 7.28 -4.70 -3.73
C ILE A 90 6.32 -5.68 -3.05
N ARG A 91 6.65 -6.96 -3.03
CA ARG A 91 5.82 -8.02 -2.43
C ARG A 91 5.60 -7.80 -0.93
N THR A 92 6.62 -7.34 -0.22
CA THR A 92 6.53 -6.96 1.20
C THR A 92 5.60 -5.77 1.40
N ALA A 93 5.67 -4.76 0.53
CA ALA A 93 4.79 -3.59 0.60
C ALA A 93 3.31 -3.96 0.32
N GLU A 94 3.05 -4.82 -0.65
CA GLU A 94 1.71 -5.36 -0.93
C GLU A 94 1.18 -6.16 0.29
N ALA A 95 2.01 -7.05 0.85
CA ALA A 95 1.64 -7.86 2.00
C ALA A 95 1.34 -7.01 3.24
N ALA A 96 2.14 -5.98 3.51
CA ALA A 96 1.93 -5.08 4.63
C ALA A 96 0.54 -4.42 4.57
N LYS A 97 0.09 -4.02 3.38
CA LYS A 97 -1.24 -3.40 3.22
C LYS A 97 -2.38 -4.39 3.48
N VAL A 98 -2.24 -5.64 3.04
CA VAL A 98 -3.22 -6.69 3.33
C VAL A 98 -3.30 -6.97 4.83
N ILE A 99 -2.15 -7.08 5.51
CA ILE A 99 -2.08 -7.34 6.96
C ILE A 99 -2.72 -6.20 7.76
N GLU A 100 -2.50 -4.94 7.37
CA GLU A 100 -3.11 -3.77 8.01
C GLU A 100 -4.65 -3.86 8.00
N ASN A 101 -5.23 -4.22 6.86
CA ASN A 101 -6.68 -4.39 6.73
C ASN A 101 -7.20 -5.57 7.56
N VAL A 102 -6.50 -6.72 7.51
CA VAL A 102 -6.87 -7.91 8.28
C VAL A 102 -6.83 -7.64 9.79
N GLN A 103 -5.81 -6.93 10.27
CA GLN A 103 -5.69 -6.55 11.68
C GLN A 103 -6.88 -5.70 12.12
N ARG A 104 -7.29 -4.72 11.30
CA ARG A 104 -8.45 -3.85 11.59
C ARG A 104 -9.74 -4.66 11.69
N ASP A 105 -9.98 -5.55 10.72
CA ASP A 105 -11.20 -6.35 10.67
C ASP A 105 -11.29 -7.33 11.84
N LEU A 106 -10.18 -7.97 12.21
CA LEU A 106 -10.13 -8.85 13.38
C LEU A 106 -10.44 -8.10 14.67
N ASN A 107 -9.91 -6.89 14.85
CA ASN A 107 -10.21 -6.07 16.03
C ASN A 107 -11.67 -5.65 16.09
N ILE A 108 -12.28 -5.28 14.96
CA ILE A 108 -13.71 -4.94 14.90
C ILE A 108 -14.56 -6.16 15.24
N ALA A 109 -14.26 -7.32 14.64
CA ALA A 109 -14.97 -8.57 14.89
C ALA A 109 -14.87 -8.97 16.38
N LEU A 110 -13.68 -8.88 16.97
CA LEU A 110 -13.48 -9.17 18.39
C LEU A 110 -14.32 -8.27 19.29
N MET A 111 -14.30 -6.96 19.05
CA MET A 111 -15.07 -6.00 19.87
C MET A 111 -16.58 -6.21 19.72
N ASN A 112 -17.05 -6.54 18.52
CA ASN A 112 -18.45 -6.89 18.28
C ASN A 112 -18.87 -8.14 19.05
N GLU A 113 -18.06 -9.21 19.01
CA GLU A 113 -18.33 -10.45 19.75
C GLU A 113 -18.34 -10.24 21.26
N LEU A 114 -17.35 -9.51 21.80
CA LEU A 114 -17.32 -9.14 23.21
C LEU A 114 -18.57 -8.36 23.63
N SER A 115 -19.05 -7.46 22.76
CA SER A 115 -20.26 -6.69 23.06
C SER A 115 -21.49 -7.57 23.22
N ILE A 116 -21.67 -8.58 22.36
CA ILE A 116 -22.78 -9.53 22.43
C ILE A 116 -22.69 -10.39 23.71
N ILE A 117 -21.48 -10.83 24.07
CA ILE A 117 -21.25 -11.63 25.28
C ILE A 117 -21.57 -10.79 26.53
N PHE A 118 -21.06 -9.57 26.60
CA PHE A 118 -21.27 -8.68 27.76
C PHE A 118 -22.74 -8.30 27.93
N GLU A 119 -23.45 -8.02 26.83
CA GLU A 119 -24.90 -7.79 26.86
C GLU A 119 -25.65 -8.98 27.48
N LYS A 120 -25.33 -10.22 27.07
CA LYS A 120 -25.94 -11.43 27.63
C LYS A 120 -25.60 -11.65 29.12
N MET A 121 -24.47 -11.12 29.57
CA MET A 121 -24.03 -11.19 30.98
C MET A 121 -24.52 -10.02 31.83
N GLY A 122 -25.22 -9.04 31.24
CA GLY A 122 -25.64 -7.80 31.92
C GLY A 122 -24.49 -6.83 32.23
N LEU A 123 -23.38 -6.90 31.49
CA LEU A 123 -22.21 -6.03 31.63
C LEU A 123 -22.25 -4.90 30.59
N SER A 124 -21.87 -3.68 30.98
CA SER A 124 -21.77 -2.53 30.07
C SER A 124 -20.53 -2.62 29.18
N THR A 125 -20.70 -2.29 27.89
CA THR A 125 -19.62 -2.14 26.90
C THR A 125 -19.32 -0.67 26.59
N LYS A 126 -20.00 0.25 27.28
CA LYS A 126 -19.72 1.70 27.33
C LYS A 126 -18.95 2.06 28.58
#